data_AF-A0A2S7QZ26-F1
#
_entry.id   AF-A0A2S7QZ26-F1
#
_cell.length_a   1.000
_cell.length_b   1.000
_cell.length_c   1.000
_cell.angle_alpha   90.00
_cell.angle_beta   90.00
_cell.angle_gamma   90.00
#
_symmetry.space_group_name_H-M   'P 1'
#
loop_
_entity.id
_entity.type
_entity.pdbx_description
1 polymer ?
#
loop_
_entity_poly.entity_id
_entity_poly.type
_entity_poly.pdbx_seq_one_letter_code
_entity_poly.pdbx_strand_id
1 'polypeptide(L)'
;MAMMRSVMGLTSLILIGAAIVFMFFVVLSGVTDTTPLNKTYFLRADTSSISSARPVSQWTYFYVCGQGNTDCGKPVPDLPFGYAWVGGGQGAPSSLTGSHGKGTTSTHYYYLWRFGWVFYLMGLFFAVCAFFVSLLAVCSRLGSYIGAVTLMTALFFFSLGASLMTAEFVQARNRFQSNGINASLGRWAFGWTWGAWAAMFLAMITLCLGGALGGESRRQRKRDSAMHTEPAVGNGGSRGFNFYRNQRKRRERGSFAETESQRRVKDEYA
;
A
#
# COMPACT_ATOMS: atom_id res chain seq x y z
N MET A 1 2.58 10.22 26.34
CA MET A 1 3.05 10.33 24.93
C MET A 1 3.79 9.09 24.42
N ALA A 2 4.72 8.48 25.17
CA ALA A 2 5.36 7.21 24.76
C ALA A 2 4.34 6.06 24.57
N MET A 3 3.37 5.95 25.48
CA MET A 3 2.25 5.00 25.41
C MET A 3 1.43 5.16 24.11
N MET A 4 1.09 6.40 23.72
CA MET A 4 0.31 6.66 22.50
C MET A 4 1.04 6.25 21.21
N ARG A 5 2.36 6.44 21.16
CA ARG A 5 3.20 5.97 20.04
C ARG A 5 3.24 4.44 19.98
N SER A 6 3.40 3.78 21.12
CA SER A 6 3.42 2.32 21.19
C SER A 6 2.06 1.72 20.80
N VAL A 7 0.96 2.35 21.21
CA VAL A 7 -0.40 1.96 20.79
C VAL A 7 -0.57 2.13 19.27
N MET A 8 -0.19 3.28 18.71
CA MET A 8 -0.28 3.49 17.25
C MET A 8 0.60 2.51 16.46
N GLY A 9 1.81 2.22 16.95
CA GLY A 9 2.69 1.21 16.36
C GLY A 9 2.07 -0.19 16.39
N LEU A 10 1.51 -0.60 17.54
CA LEU A 10 0.83 -1.89 17.67
C LEU A 10 -0.40 -1.99 16.77
N THR A 11 -1.24 -0.95 16.73
CA THR A 11 -2.41 -0.89 15.84
C THR A 11 -2.00 -1.03 14.38
N SER A 12 -0.95 -0.32 13.95
CA SER A 12 -0.44 -0.44 12.58
C SER A 12 0.04 -1.85 12.27
N LEU A 13 0.69 -2.52 13.23
CA LEU A 13 1.20 -3.87 13.06
C LEU A 13 0.07 -4.90 12.90
N ILE A 14 -0.98 -4.78 13.70
CA ILE A 14 -2.18 -5.62 13.58
C ILE A 14 -2.85 -5.41 12.23
N LEU A 15 -2.99 -4.15 11.78
CA LEU A 15 -3.60 -3.82 10.50
C LEU A 15 -2.79 -4.36 9.30
N ILE A 16 -1.46 -4.24 9.33
CA ILE A 16 -0.59 -4.83 8.29
C ILE A 16 -0.70 -6.36 8.31
N GLY A 17 -0.67 -6.98 9.48
CA GLY A 17 -0.85 -8.43 9.63
C GLY A 17 -2.18 -8.92 9.05
N ALA A 18 -3.28 -8.22 9.36
CA ALA A 18 -4.59 -8.52 8.79
C ALA A 18 -4.61 -8.37 7.26
N ALA A 19 -3.99 -7.33 6.72
CA ALA A 19 -3.88 -7.14 5.28
C ALA A 19 -3.11 -8.27 4.59
N ILE A 20 -2.00 -8.73 5.17
CA ILE A 20 -1.22 -9.87 4.66
C ILE A 20 -2.08 -11.13 4.62
N VAL A 21 -2.82 -11.42 5.70
CA VAL A 21 -3.74 -12.57 5.75
C VAL A 21 -4.81 -12.50 4.65
N PHE A 22 -5.42 -11.33 4.45
CA PHE A 22 -6.41 -11.13 3.39
C PHE A 22 -5.81 -11.31 1.99
N MET A 23 -4.59 -10.81 1.75
CA MET A 23 -3.87 -11.06 0.49
C MET A 23 -3.63 -12.57 0.27
N PHE A 24 -3.25 -13.31 1.32
CA PHE A 24 -3.09 -14.76 1.21
C PHE A 24 -4.40 -15.49 0.92
N PHE A 25 -5.54 -15.05 1.46
CA PHE A 25 -6.84 -15.66 1.11
C PHE A 25 -7.16 -15.52 -0.38
N VAL A 26 -6.76 -14.39 -0.99
CA VAL A 26 -6.95 -14.16 -2.42
C VAL A 26 -5.95 -14.95 -3.25
N VAL A 27 -4.66 -14.92 -2.88
CA VAL A 27 -3.58 -15.67 -3.54
C VAL A 27 -3.87 -17.17 -3.53
N LEU A 28 -4.24 -17.73 -2.38
CA LEU A 28 -4.47 -19.18 -2.19
C LEU A 28 -5.93 -19.60 -2.46
N SER A 29 -6.70 -18.76 -3.12
CA SER A 29 -8.07 -19.10 -3.49
C SER A 29 -8.12 -20.36 -4.36
N GLY A 30 -9.05 -21.27 -4.05
CA GLY A 30 -9.21 -22.53 -4.79
C GLY A 30 -8.19 -23.63 -4.45
N VAL A 31 -7.26 -23.42 -3.52
CA VAL A 31 -6.28 -24.46 -3.10
C VAL A 31 -6.93 -25.57 -2.27
N THR A 32 -7.93 -25.23 -1.44
CA THR A 32 -8.64 -26.21 -0.60
C THR A 32 -10.13 -25.90 -0.56
N ASP A 33 -10.93 -26.93 -0.24
CA ASP A 33 -12.40 -26.83 -0.12
C ASP A 33 -12.86 -26.22 1.24
N THR A 34 -11.94 -25.66 2.02
CA THR A 34 -12.25 -25.06 3.33
C THR A 34 -12.52 -23.56 3.24
N THR A 35 -13.40 -23.04 4.11
CA THR A 35 -13.66 -21.61 4.22
C THR A 35 -12.46 -20.91 4.89
N PRO A 36 -11.98 -19.75 4.36
CA PRO A 36 -12.60 -18.92 3.33
C PRO A 36 -12.17 -19.20 1.88
N LEU A 37 -11.22 -20.11 1.64
CA LEU A 37 -10.62 -20.33 0.31
C LEU A 37 -11.60 -20.90 -0.72
N ASN A 38 -12.57 -21.71 -0.28
CA ASN A 38 -13.61 -22.28 -1.16
C ASN A 38 -14.64 -21.26 -1.67
N LYS A 39 -14.77 -20.14 -0.97
CA LYS A 39 -15.69 -19.03 -1.33
C LYS A 39 -14.99 -17.88 -2.00
N THR A 40 -13.66 -17.90 -2.05
CA THR A 40 -12.85 -16.84 -2.63
C THR A 40 -12.60 -17.18 -4.09
N TYR A 41 -13.18 -16.38 -4.98
CA TYR A 41 -13.00 -16.45 -6.43
C TYR A 41 -13.24 -15.04 -6.97
N PHE A 42 -12.74 -14.75 -8.16
CA PHE A 42 -12.86 -13.41 -8.74
C PHE A 42 -14.14 -13.22 -9.53
N LEU A 43 -14.43 -14.19 -10.39
CA LEU A 43 -15.62 -14.23 -11.22
C LEU A 43 -16.20 -15.63 -11.18
N ARG A 44 -17.52 -15.71 -11.22
CA ARG A 44 -18.27 -16.93 -11.47
C ARG A 44 -19.16 -16.70 -12.68
N ALA A 45 -19.15 -17.61 -13.64
CA ALA A 45 -20.05 -17.59 -14.79
C ALA A 45 -20.67 -18.96 -15.04
N ASP A 46 -21.89 -18.98 -15.55
CA ASP A 46 -22.53 -20.18 -16.09
C ASP A 46 -21.96 -20.45 -17.49
N THR A 47 -21.05 -21.40 -17.58
CA THR A 47 -20.33 -21.73 -18.81
C THR A 47 -20.85 -23.01 -19.46
N SER A 48 -22.04 -23.47 -19.07
CA SER A 48 -22.68 -24.67 -19.63
C SER A 48 -22.92 -24.60 -21.14
N SER A 49 -23.07 -23.39 -21.70
CA SER A 49 -23.23 -23.15 -23.14
C SER A 49 -21.90 -23.10 -23.92
N ILE A 50 -20.76 -23.17 -23.23
CA ILE A 50 -19.44 -23.07 -23.85
C ILE A 50 -18.86 -24.49 -24.01
N SER A 51 -18.49 -24.84 -25.25
CA SER A 51 -17.85 -26.12 -25.55
C SER A 51 -16.56 -26.32 -24.75
N SER A 52 -16.37 -27.52 -24.19
CA SER A 52 -15.22 -27.90 -23.35
C SER A 52 -15.08 -27.11 -22.04
N ALA A 53 -16.10 -26.35 -21.64
CA ALA A 53 -16.14 -25.70 -20.34
C ALA A 53 -16.93 -26.50 -19.31
N ARG A 54 -16.70 -26.17 -18.03
CA ARG A 54 -17.50 -26.68 -16.92
C ARG A 54 -18.91 -26.07 -16.96
N PRO A 55 -19.93 -26.67 -16.32
CA PRO A 55 -21.24 -26.03 -16.21
C PRO A 55 -21.16 -24.66 -15.53
N VAL A 56 -20.33 -24.54 -14.50
CA VAL A 56 -20.01 -23.27 -13.85
C VAL A 56 -18.50 -23.15 -13.79
N SER A 57 -17.96 -22.00 -14.19
CA SER A 57 -16.54 -21.70 -14.06
C SER A 57 -16.32 -20.60 -13.04
N GLN A 58 -15.35 -20.82 -12.14
CA GLN A 58 -14.89 -19.88 -11.13
C GLN A 58 -13.40 -19.64 -11.31
N TRP A 59 -13.01 -18.37 -11.47
CA TRP A 59 -11.62 -18.00 -11.72
C TRP A 59 -10.93 -17.57 -10.42
N THR A 60 -9.75 -18.14 -10.19
CA THR A 60 -8.82 -17.83 -9.10
C THR A 60 -7.41 -17.64 -9.68
N TYR A 61 -6.41 -17.22 -8.89
CA TYR A 61 -5.06 -16.96 -9.41
C TYR A 61 -4.36 -18.23 -9.93
N PHE A 62 -4.68 -19.38 -9.34
CA PHE A 62 -4.03 -20.65 -9.64
C PHE A 62 -4.95 -21.69 -10.27
N TYR A 63 -6.27 -21.49 -10.27
CA TYR A 63 -7.23 -22.47 -10.74
C TYR A 63 -8.40 -21.86 -11.48
N VAL A 64 -8.94 -22.63 -12.42
CA VAL A 64 -10.33 -22.52 -12.86
C VAL A 64 -11.07 -23.71 -12.27
N CYS A 65 -12.08 -23.43 -11.46
CA CYS A 65 -12.84 -24.43 -10.71
C CYS A 65 -14.32 -24.41 -11.08
N GLY A 66 -15.01 -25.49 -10.73
CA GLY A 66 -16.46 -25.61 -10.68
C GLY A 66 -17.10 -24.81 -9.55
N GLN A 67 -18.39 -25.07 -9.29
CA GLN A 67 -19.14 -24.38 -8.25
C GLN A 67 -18.58 -24.67 -6.85
N GLY A 68 -18.33 -23.60 -6.08
CA GLY A 68 -17.80 -23.71 -4.71
C GLY A 68 -16.30 -24.02 -4.66
N ASN A 69 -15.56 -23.67 -5.73
CA ASN A 69 -14.16 -24.04 -5.94
C ASN A 69 -13.89 -25.55 -5.88
N THR A 70 -14.88 -26.35 -6.28
CA THR A 70 -14.74 -27.81 -6.44
C THR A 70 -14.35 -28.15 -7.88
N ASP A 71 -13.88 -29.37 -8.14
CA ASP A 71 -13.55 -29.82 -9.51
C ASP A 71 -12.62 -28.81 -10.24
N CYS A 72 -11.48 -28.52 -9.61
CA CYS A 72 -10.50 -27.58 -10.14
C CYS A 72 -9.62 -28.23 -11.21
N GLY A 73 -9.21 -27.44 -12.20
CA GLY A 73 -8.16 -27.83 -13.14
C GLY A 73 -6.78 -27.93 -12.49
N LYS A 74 -5.73 -28.20 -13.30
CA LYS A 74 -4.36 -28.21 -12.80
C LYS A 74 -3.92 -26.82 -12.31
N PRO A 75 -3.14 -26.73 -11.23
CA PRO A 75 -2.59 -25.47 -10.77
C PRO A 75 -1.67 -24.88 -11.83
N VAL A 76 -2.00 -23.68 -12.30
CA VAL A 76 -1.13 -22.92 -13.19
C VAL A 76 -1.11 -21.49 -12.65
N PRO A 77 0.06 -20.94 -12.31
CA PRO A 77 0.11 -19.54 -11.91
C PRO A 77 -0.36 -18.69 -13.08
N ASP A 78 -1.14 -17.66 -12.78
CA ASP A 78 -1.49 -16.65 -13.77
C ASP A 78 -2.32 -17.21 -14.95
N LEU A 79 -3.36 -17.98 -14.62
CA LEU A 79 -4.22 -18.61 -15.63
C LEU A 79 -4.94 -17.59 -16.51
N PRO A 80 -4.68 -17.60 -17.83
CA PRO A 80 -5.50 -16.86 -18.77
C PRO A 80 -6.98 -17.28 -18.65
N PHE A 81 -7.89 -16.32 -18.82
CA PHE A 81 -9.33 -16.53 -18.77
C PHE A 81 -9.81 -17.77 -19.55
N GLY A 82 -9.27 -17.96 -20.75
CA GLY A 82 -9.68 -19.03 -21.65
C GLY A 82 -9.17 -20.42 -21.30
N TYR A 83 -8.45 -20.58 -20.18
CA TYR A 83 -8.22 -21.91 -19.61
C TYR A 83 -9.51 -22.61 -19.17
N ALA A 84 -10.61 -21.87 -19.02
CA ALA A 84 -11.92 -22.44 -18.73
C ALA A 84 -12.50 -23.27 -19.90
N TRP A 85 -11.98 -23.14 -21.13
CA TRP A 85 -12.53 -23.81 -22.33
C TRP A 85 -11.43 -24.29 -23.29
N VAL A 86 -10.31 -24.78 -22.74
CA VAL A 86 -9.23 -25.39 -23.55
C VAL A 86 -9.80 -26.61 -24.28
N GLY A 87 -9.96 -26.51 -25.61
CA GLY A 87 -10.47 -27.62 -26.43
C GLY A 87 -11.65 -27.30 -27.36
N GLY A 88 -12.22 -26.08 -27.31
CA GLY A 88 -13.28 -25.73 -28.25
C GLY A 88 -13.71 -24.28 -28.20
N GLY A 89 -13.95 -23.71 -27.02
CA GLY A 89 -14.27 -22.29 -26.83
C GLY A 89 -15.49 -21.74 -27.59
N GLN A 90 -16.16 -22.56 -28.42
CA GLN A 90 -17.37 -22.21 -29.14
C GLN A 90 -18.45 -21.88 -28.11
N GLY A 91 -19.11 -20.73 -28.30
CA GLY A 91 -20.07 -20.17 -27.34
C GLY A 91 -19.47 -19.19 -26.32
N ALA A 92 -18.13 -19.11 -26.20
CA ALA A 92 -17.49 -18.09 -25.37
C ALA A 92 -17.61 -16.70 -26.02
N PRO A 93 -17.74 -15.61 -25.23
CA PRO A 93 -17.77 -14.25 -25.76
C PRO A 93 -16.55 -13.95 -26.63
N SER A 94 -16.77 -13.51 -27.87
CA SER A 94 -15.69 -13.22 -28.84
C SER A 94 -14.65 -12.22 -28.30
N SER A 95 -15.08 -11.29 -27.44
CA SER A 95 -14.22 -10.33 -26.76
C SER A 95 -13.27 -10.93 -25.72
N LEU A 96 -13.58 -12.11 -25.19
CA LEU A 96 -12.75 -12.84 -24.22
C LEU A 96 -11.85 -13.88 -24.90
N THR A 97 -12.25 -14.37 -26.07
CA THR A 97 -11.44 -15.27 -26.90
C THR A 97 -10.41 -14.50 -27.73
N GLY A 98 -9.29 -15.15 -28.06
CA GLY A 98 -8.26 -14.55 -28.90
C GLY A 98 -7.05 -15.46 -29.05
N SER A 99 -5.99 -14.96 -29.70
CA SER A 99 -4.80 -15.75 -30.03
C SER A 99 -3.87 -16.04 -28.85
N HIS A 100 -4.09 -15.42 -27.68
CA HIS A 100 -3.21 -15.57 -26.52
C HIS A 100 -3.65 -16.70 -25.59
N GLY A 101 -2.74 -17.15 -24.72
CA GLY A 101 -3.03 -18.20 -23.75
C GLY A 101 -3.40 -19.54 -24.39
N LYS A 102 -2.69 -19.96 -25.45
CA LYS A 102 -2.98 -21.12 -26.31
C LYS A 102 -4.21 -20.93 -27.22
N GLY A 103 -4.41 -19.71 -27.72
CA GLY A 103 -5.53 -19.43 -28.63
C GLY A 103 -6.90 -19.40 -27.96
N THR A 104 -6.97 -19.19 -26.65
CA THR A 104 -8.22 -19.21 -25.90
C THR A 104 -8.61 -17.86 -25.31
N THR A 105 -7.67 -16.91 -25.25
CA THR A 105 -7.84 -15.65 -24.52
C THR A 105 -7.44 -14.43 -25.37
N SER A 106 -8.22 -13.36 -25.26
CA SER A 106 -7.93 -12.06 -25.87
C SER A 106 -6.65 -11.44 -25.28
N THR A 107 -5.90 -10.70 -26.12
CA THR A 107 -4.68 -9.97 -25.76
C THR A 107 -4.88 -9.09 -24.53
N HIS A 108 -5.99 -8.34 -24.50
CA HIS A 108 -6.33 -7.38 -23.46
C HIS A 108 -6.41 -8.04 -22.07
N TYR A 109 -7.21 -9.09 -21.95
CA TYR A 109 -7.39 -9.83 -20.69
C TYR A 109 -6.13 -10.61 -20.32
N TYR A 110 -5.42 -11.16 -21.31
CA TYR A 110 -4.18 -11.90 -21.08
C TYR A 110 -3.11 -11.04 -20.36
N TYR A 111 -2.97 -9.77 -20.73
CA TYR A 111 -2.03 -8.85 -20.11
C TYR A 111 -2.55 -8.21 -18.82
N LEU A 112 -3.85 -7.86 -18.76
CA LEU A 112 -4.48 -7.36 -17.54
C LEU A 112 -4.26 -8.31 -16.36
N TRP A 113 -4.52 -9.60 -16.58
CA TRP A 113 -4.33 -10.64 -15.57
C TRP A 113 -2.87 -10.74 -15.13
N ARG A 114 -1.94 -10.82 -16.09
CA ARG A 114 -0.48 -10.94 -15.88
C ARG A 114 0.08 -9.83 -15.02
N PHE A 115 -0.11 -8.61 -15.48
CA PHE A 115 0.43 -7.45 -14.78
C PHE A 115 -0.28 -7.24 -13.45
N GLY A 116 -1.60 -7.45 -13.40
CA GLY A 116 -2.37 -7.43 -12.17
C GLY A 116 -1.81 -8.39 -11.11
N TRP A 117 -1.51 -9.63 -11.50
CA TRP A 117 -0.95 -10.65 -10.63
C TRP A 117 0.45 -10.29 -10.12
N VAL A 118 1.35 -9.85 -10.99
CA VAL A 118 2.72 -9.45 -10.61
C VAL A 118 2.68 -8.28 -9.62
N PHE A 119 1.88 -7.25 -9.89
CA PHE A 119 1.76 -6.12 -8.96
C PHE A 119 1.14 -6.51 -7.62
N TYR A 120 0.21 -7.48 -7.61
CA TYR A 120 -0.33 -8.04 -6.38
C TYR A 120 0.76 -8.72 -5.54
N LEU A 121 1.61 -9.55 -6.16
CA LEU A 121 2.73 -10.23 -5.49
C LEU A 121 3.81 -9.26 -5.01
N MET A 122 4.12 -8.23 -5.80
CA MET A 122 5.03 -7.16 -5.36
C MET A 122 4.46 -6.42 -4.14
N GLY A 123 3.17 -6.08 -4.17
CA GLY A 123 2.47 -5.48 -3.03
C GLY A 123 2.57 -6.34 -1.77
N LEU A 124 2.32 -7.66 -1.90
CA LEU A 124 2.43 -8.62 -0.81
C LEU A 124 3.87 -8.69 -0.25
N PHE A 125 4.88 -8.79 -1.12
CA PHE A 125 6.28 -8.83 -0.71
C PHE A 125 6.65 -7.60 0.13
N PHE A 126 6.35 -6.39 -0.36
CA PHE A 126 6.63 -5.18 0.38
C PHE A 126 5.78 -5.04 1.64
N ALA A 127 4.55 -5.55 1.67
CA ALA A 127 3.73 -5.58 2.88
C ALA A 127 4.35 -6.46 3.98
N VAL A 128 4.90 -7.63 3.61
CA VAL A 128 5.65 -8.50 4.53
C VAL A 128 6.92 -7.81 5.03
N CYS A 129 7.69 -7.16 4.15
CA CYS A 129 8.84 -6.35 4.57
C CYS A 129 8.41 -5.23 5.53
N ALA A 130 7.33 -4.52 5.22
CA ALA A 130 6.79 -3.45 6.05
C ALA A 130 6.34 -3.96 7.42
N PHE A 131 5.77 -5.16 7.51
CA PHE A 131 5.41 -5.81 8.77
C PHE A 131 6.62 -5.99 9.69
N PHE A 132 7.70 -6.58 9.18
CA PHE A 132 8.91 -6.80 9.96
C PHE A 132 9.61 -5.49 10.33
N VAL A 133 9.67 -4.52 9.42
CA VAL A 133 10.21 -3.19 9.72
C VAL A 133 9.37 -2.48 10.79
N SER A 134 8.04 -2.65 10.76
CA SER A 134 7.13 -2.02 11.72
C SER A 134 7.21 -2.62 13.13
N LEU A 135 7.80 -3.81 13.32
CA LEU A 135 8.16 -4.30 14.66
C LEU A 135 9.11 -3.31 15.37
N LEU A 136 10.05 -2.73 14.62
CA LEU A 136 10.97 -1.71 15.13
C LEU A 136 10.25 -0.37 15.40
N ALA A 137 9.13 -0.10 14.73
CA ALA A 137 8.34 1.12 14.92
C ALA A 137 7.72 1.22 16.33
N VAL A 138 7.45 0.09 16.99
CA VAL A 138 6.94 0.05 18.37
C VAL A 138 7.95 0.68 19.33
N CYS A 139 9.25 0.49 19.08
CA CYS A 139 10.33 0.97 19.95
C CYS A 139 11.02 2.25 19.45
N SER A 140 11.00 2.52 18.13
CA SER A 140 11.77 3.59 17.51
C SER A 140 10.97 4.43 16.53
N ARG A 141 11.20 5.75 16.54
CA ARG A 141 10.69 6.68 15.50
C ARG A 141 11.21 6.38 14.11
N LEU A 142 12.49 6.04 14.02
CA LEU A 142 13.12 5.77 12.74
C LEU A 142 12.46 4.55 12.10
N GLY A 143 12.13 3.56 12.92
CA GLY A 143 11.30 2.41 12.52
C GLY A 143 9.94 2.83 11.98
N SER A 144 9.25 3.80 12.61
CA SER A 144 7.97 4.32 12.12
C SER A 144 8.08 4.96 10.72
N TYR A 145 9.12 5.75 10.47
CA TYR A 145 9.30 6.39 9.15
C TYR A 145 9.70 5.39 8.06
N ILE A 146 10.65 4.50 8.35
CA ILE A 146 11.07 3.47 7.39
C ILE A 146 9.88 2.53 7.10
N GLY A 147 9.16 2.10 8.15
CA GLY A 147 7.96 1.28 8.01
C GLY A 147 6.88 1.95 7.17
N ALA A 148 6.63 3.25 7.37
CA ALA A 148 5.67 4.01 6.56
C ALA A 148 6.09 4.09 5.08
N VAL A 149 7.37 4.33 4.79
CA VAL A 149 7.88 4.39 3.40
C VAL A 149 7.77 3.02 2.73
N THR A 150 8.18 1.95 3.41
CA THR A 150 8.06 0.58 2.87
C THR A 150 6.59 0.20 2.64
N LEU A 151 5.69 0.55 3.57
CA LEU A 151 4.26 0.30 3.42
C LEU A 151 3.62 1.15 2.30
N MET A 152 4.11 2.37 2.08
CA MET A 152 3.69 3.21 0.96
C MET A 152 4.09 2.59 -0.39
N THR A 153 5.29 2.01 -0.49
CA THR A 153 5.70 1.22 -1.66
C THR A 153 4.80 0.00 -1.85
N ALA A 154 4.46 -0.73 -0.77
CA ALA A 154 3.53 -1.84 -0.82
C ALA A 154 2.15 -1.41 -1.34
N LEU A 155 1.59 -0.33 -0.78
CA LEU A 155 0.31 0.26 -1.19
C LEU A 155 0.32 0.68 -2.65
N PHE A 156 1.41 1.25 -3.15
CA PHE A 156 1.51 1.65 -4.56
C PHE A 156 1.33 0.46 -5.50
N PHE A 157 2.15 -0.59 -5.35
CA PHE A 157 2.05 -1.79 -6.19
C PHE A 157 0.72 -2.51 -5.97
N PHE A 158 0.27 -2.64 -4.73
CA PHE A 158 -0.99 -3.29 -4.42
C PHE A 158 -2.20 -2.54 -5.00
N SER A 159 -2.17 -1.20 -5.05
CA SER A 159 -3.23 -0.39 -5.68
C SER A 159 -3.30 -0.64 -7.19
N LEU A 160 -2.15 -0.75 -7.86
CA LEU A 160 -2.09 -1.13 -9.28
C LEU A 160 -2.66 -2.54 -9.48
N GLY A 161 -2.24 -3.52 -8.67
CA GLY A 161 -2.77 -4.89 -8.74
C GLY A 161 -4.27 -4.96 -8.50
N ALA A 162 -4.77 -4.31 -7.44
CA ALA A 162 -6.19 -4.30 -7.07
C ALA A 162 -7.07 -3.59 -8.12
N SER A 163 -6.59 -2.49 -8.71
CA SER A 163 -7.31 -1.76 -9.75
C SER A 163 -7.35 -2.55 -11.07
N LEU A 164 -6.25 -3.16 -11.50
CA LEU A 164 -6.22 -4.01 -12.69
C LEU A 164 -7.09 -5.25 -12.52
N MET A 165 -7.00 -5.93 -11.37
CA MET A 165 -7.90 -7.03 -11.00
C MET A 165 -9.37 -6.57 -11.12
N THR A 166 -9.72 -5.44 -10.51
CA THR A 166 -11.10 -4.92 -10.59
C THR A 166 -11.52 -4.61 -12.01
N ALA A 167 -10.69 -3.90 -12.78
CA ALA A 167 -10.98 -3.54 -14.15
C ALA A 167 -11.19 -4.78 -15.03
N GLU A 168 -10.35 -5.80 -14.87
CA GLU A 168 -10.42 -7.03 -15.65
C GLU A 168 -11.72 -7.79 -15.41
N PHE A 169 -12.02 -8.13 -14.15
CA PHE A 169 -13.16 -8.98 -13.85
C PHE A 169 -14.50 -8.27 -14.01
N VAL A 170 -14.55 -6.95 -13.77
CA VAL A 170 -15.76 -6.16 -14.05
C VAL A 170 -16.02 -6.12 -15.56
N GLN A 171 -14.98 -5.90 -16.38
CA GLN A 171 -15.12 -5.96 -17.84
C GLN A 171 -15.54 -7.35 -18.29
N ALA A 172 -14.90 -8.42 -17.80
CA ALA A 172 -15.23 -9.79 -18.16
C ALA A 172 -16.68 -10.13 -17.78
N ARG A 173 -17.13 -9.78 -16.57
CA ARG A 173 -18.53 -9.97 -16.15
C ARG A 173 -19.50 -9.31 -17.13
N ASN A 174 -19.24 -8.06 -17.50
CA ASN A 174 -20.12 -7.32 -18.40
C ASN A 174 -20.15 -7.96 -19.79
N ARG A 175 -19.02 -8.52 -20.26
CA ARG A 175 -18.96 -9.26 -21.54
C ARG A 175 -19.71 -10.59 -21.48
N PHE A 176 -19.66 -11.33 -20.38
CA PHE A 176 -20.49 -12.52 -20.21
C PHE A 176 -21.98 -12.15 -20.20
N GLN A 177 -22.36 -11.17 -19.39
CA GLN A 177 -23.75 -10.71 -19.28
C GLN A 177 -24.30 -10.19 -20.61
N SER A 178 -23.49 -9.46 -21.40
CA SER A 178 -23.91 -8.98 -22.72
C SER A 178 -24.13 -10.09 -23.75
N ASN A 179 -23.58 -11.29 -23.51
CA ASN A 179 -23.77 -12.47 -24.36
C ASN A 179 -24.84 -13.42 -23.78
N GLY A 180 -25.67 -12.95 -22.83
CA GLY A 180 -26.71 -13.77 -22.20
C GLY A 180 -26.19 -14.80 -21.19
N ILE A 181 -24.90 -14.77 -20.86
CA ILE A 181 -24.29 -15.68 -19.88
C ILE A 181 -24.38 -15.05 -18.48
N ASN A 182 -25.00 -15.76 -17.54
CA ASN A 182 -25.09 -15.28 -16.17
C ASN A 182 -23.70 -15.29 -15.50
N ALA A 183 -23.18 -14.11 -15.20
CA ALA A 183 -21.90 -13.94 -14.53
C ALA A 183 -22.01 -13.00 -13.33
N SER A 184 -21.29 -13.32 -12.25
CA SER A 184 -21.25 -12.57 -11.00
C SER A 184 -19.82 -12.47 -10.47
N LEU A 185 -19.50 -11.34 -9.82
CA LEU A 185 -18.21 -11.15 -9.16
C LEU A 185 -18.20 -11.89 -7.83
N GLY A 186 -17.04 -12.44 -7.47
CA GLY A 186 -16.87 -13.04 -6.15
C GLY A 186 -16.67 -11.97 -5.08
N ARG A 187 -17.73 -11.72 -4.33
CA ARG A 187 -17.76 -10.74 -3.22
C ARG A 187 -16.60 -10.89 -2.22
N TRP A 188 -16.16 -12.11 -1.96
CA TRP A 188 -15.11 -12.39 -0.99
C TRP A 188 -13.74 -11.97 -1.50
N ALA A 189 -13.37 -12.32 -2.74
CA ALA A 189 -12.05 -11.92 -3.27
C ALA A 189 -11.91 -10.40 -3.36
N PHE A 190 -12.95 -9.70 -3.83
CA PHE A 190 -12.95 -8.24 -3.84
C PHE A 190 -12.97 -7.63 -2.44
N GLY A 191 -13.74 -8.21 -1.52
CA GLY A 191 -13.78 -7.80 -0.12
C GLY A 191 -12.41 -7.93 0.57
N TRP A 192 -11.72 -9.06 0.38
CA TRP A 192 -10.38 -9.27 0.92
C TRP A 192 -9.35 -8.33 0.29
N THR A 193 -9.37 -8.15 -1.04
CA THR A 193 -8.43 -7.24 -1.70
C THR A 193 -8.60 -5.79 -1.25
N TRP A 194 -9.82 -5.24 -1.31
CA TRP A 194 -10.05 -3.85 -0.90
C TRP A 194 -10.00 -3.67 0.63
N GLY A 195 -10.34 -4.70 1.40
CA GLY A 195 -10.14 -4.75 2.85
C GLY A 195 -8.66 -4.71 3.23
N ALA A 196 -7.80 -5.46 2.53
CA ALA A 196 -6.36 -5.40 2.71
C ALA A 196 -5.81 -4.01 2.36
N TRP A 197 -6.28 -3.42 1.26
CA TRP A 197 -5.91 -2.07 0.86
C TRP A 197 -6.26 -1.05 1.96
N ALA A 198 -7.50 -1.09 2.46
CA ALA A 198 -7.97 -0.17 3.50
C ALA A 198 -7.18 -0.34 4.82
N ALA A 199 -6.93 -1.59 5.22
CA ALA A 199 -6.15 -1.89 6.42
C ALA A 199 -4.71 -1.35 6.29
N MET A 200 -4.03 -1.56 5.17
CA MET A 200 -2.70 -0.99 4.92
C MET A 200 -2.72 0.54 4.85
N PHE A 201 -3.76 1.14 4.25
CA PHE A 201 -3.88 2.60 4.17
C PHE A 201 -4.02 3.22 5.56
N LEU A 202 -4.86 2.64 6.42
CA LEU A 202 -4.99 3.05 7.82
C LEU A 202 -3.70 2.80 8.63
N ALA A 203 -3.02 1.68 8.38
CA ALA A 203 -1.71 1.41 8.98
C ALA A 203 -0.67 2.45 8.56
N MET A 204 -0.67 2.90 7.31
CA MET A 204 0.23 3.95 6.82
C MET A 204 -0.04 5.29 7.52
N ILE A 205 -1.30 5.69 7.66
CA ILE A 205 -1.68 6.90 8.40
C ILE A 205 -1.21 6.81 9.86
N THR A 206 -1.47 5.69 10.53
CA THR A 206 -1.09 5.50 11.94
C THR A 206 0.43 5.49 12.15
N LEU A 207 1.21 4.91 11.23
CA LEU A 207 2.68 4.98 11.26
C LEU A 207 3.21 6.41 11.06
N CYS A 208 2.64 7.15 10.11
CA CYS A 208 2.98 8.56 9.88
C CYS A 208 2.71 9.44 11.10
N LEU A 209 1.52 9.28 11.71
CA LEU A 209 1.15 10.00 12.94
C LEU A 209 2.04 9.61 14.13
N GLY A 210 2.34 8.31 14.29
CA GLY A 210 3.23 7.81 15.34
C GLY A 210 4.66 8.38 15.25
N GLY A 211 5.17 8.59 14.03
CA GLY A 211 6.45 9.26 13.79
C GLY A 211 6.42 10.75 14.14
N ALA A 212 5.38 11.47 13.68
CA ALA A 212 5.20 12.90 13.85
C ALA A 212 5.00 13.34 15.31
N LEU A 213 4.09 12.67 16.04
CA LEU A 213 3.79 12.98 17.45
C LEU A 213 4.98 12.76 18.38
N GLY A 214 5.88 11.85 18.00
CA GLY A 214 7.16 11.79 18.67
C GLY A 214 7.95 13.10 18.50
N GLY A 215 8.07 13.58 17.26
CA GLY A 215 8.91 14.71 16.83
C GLY A 215 8.80 15.91 17.77
N GLU A 216 7.57 16.25 18.07
CA GLU A 216 7.14 17.39 18.88
C GLU A 216 7.63 17.30 20.33
N SER A 217 7.48 16.14 20.99
CA SER A 217 7.99 15.91 22.36
C SER A 217 9.49 16.17 22.51
N ARG A 218 10.32 15.82 21.51
CA ARG A 218 11.78 16.06 21.60
C ARG A 218 12.10 17.54 21.39
N ARG A 219 11.34 18.23 20.54
CA ARG A 219 11.46 19.69 20.37
C ARG A 219 11.04 20.43 21.63
N GLN A 220 9.94 20.03 22.26
CA GLN A 220 9.47 20.62 23.51
C GLN A 220 10.45 20.36 24.66
N ARG A 221 10.87 19.11 24.89
CA ARG A 221 11.88 18.80 25.92
C ARG A 221 13.22 19.51 25.70
N LYS A 222 13.65 19.69 24.44
CA LYS A 222 14.86 20.47 24.11
C LYS A 222 14.67 21.97 24.32
N ARG A 223 13.45 22.49 24.14
CA ARG A 223 13.07 23.88 24.42
C ARG A 223 13.00 24.13 25.93
N ASP A 224 12.43 23.20 26.69
CA ASP A 224 12.35 23.26 28.16
C ASP A 224 13.75 23.15 28.80
N SER A 225 14.61 22.29 28.26
CA SER A 225 16.01 22.18 28.72
C SER A 225 16.83 23.44 28.41
N ALA A 226 16.55 24.11 27.28
CA ALA A 226 17.17 25.39 26.94
C ALA A 226 16.62 26.57 27.77
N MET A 227 15.40 26.43 28.32
CA MET A 227 14.76 27.44 29.17
C MET A 227 15.16 27.30 30.65
N HIS A 228 15.47 26.09 31.13
CA HIS A 228 16.06 25.86 32.46
C HIS A 228 17.56 26.16 32.55
N THR A 229 18.19 26.62 31.46
CA THR A 229 19.50 27.25 31.54
C THR A 229 19.29 28.72 31.86
N GLU A 230 19.00 29.05 33.13
CA GLU A 230 19.13 30.43 33.59
C GLU A 230 20.58 30.90 33.36
N PRO A 231 20.82 32.16 32.95
CA PRO A 231 22.15 32.73 33.02
C PRO A 231 22.49 32.87 34.50
N ALA A 232 23.33 31.98 35.02
CA ALA A 232 23.95 32.18 36.32
C ALA A 232 24.72 33.51 36.26
N VAL A 233 24.17 34.55 36.87
CA VAL A 233 24.88 35.77 37.22
C VAL A 233 25.83 35.36 38.34
N GLY A 234 27.04 34.95 37.97
CA GLY A 234 28.05 34.43 38.87
C GLY A 234 29.44 34.85 38.41
N ASN A 235 29.98 35.83 39.11
CA ASN A 235 31.29 36.44 38.94
C ASN A 235 32.44 35.41 39.06
N GLY A 236 33.43 35.47 38.15
CA GLY A 236 34.79 34.97 38.38
C GLY A 236 35.21 33.66 37.68
N GLY A 237 36.15 33.79 36.74
CA GLY A 237 37.30 32.86 36.62
C GLY A 237 37.18 31.61 35.72
N SER A 238 37.98 31.64 34.65
CA SER A 238 38.60 30.49 33.95
C SER A 238 37.82 29.61 32.95
N ARG A 239 38.22 29.80 31.68
CA ARG A 239 38.55 28.82 30.62
C ARG A 239 37.57 27.65 30.35
N GLY A 240 36.90 27.73 29.20
CA GLY A 240 36.35 26.57 28.49
C GLY A 240 35.75 26.94 27.14
N PHE A 241 36.45 26.63 26.05
CA PHE A 241 36.04 26.85 24.67
C PHE A 241 34.65 26.30 24.35
N ASN A 242 33.75 27.14 23.82
CA ASN A 242 32.62 26.68 23.00
C ASN A 242 32.32 27.72 21.90
N PHE A 243 33.19 27.74 20.89
CA PHE A 243 33.20 28.69 19.77
C PHE A 243 32.43 28.20 18.52
N TYR A 244 31.55 27.20 18.58
CA TYR A 244 30.81 26.81 17.38
C TYR A 244 29.32 26.72 17.60
N ARG A 245 28.61 27.67 16.97
CA ARG A 245 27.41 27.49 16.14
C ARG A 245 26.27 28.44 16.50
N ASN A 246 26.44 29.73 16.15
CA ASN A 246 25.31 30.60 15.85
C ASN A 246 25.70 31.71 14.86
N GLN A 247 25.99 31.32 13.62
CA GLN A 247 25.95 32.24 12.47
C GLN A 247 25.14 31.59 11.35
N ARG A 248 23.81 31.67 11.45
CA ARG A 248 22.91 31.60 10.29
C ARG A 248 21.53 32.07 10.74
N LYS A 249 21.35 33.38 10.85
CA LYS A 249 20.06 34.08 10.70
C LYS A 249 20.26 35.58 10.82
N ARG A 250 20.38 36.25 9.67
CA ARG A 250 19.78 37.54 9.32
C ARG A 250 20.60 38.20 8.21
N ARG A 251 20.16 38.04 6.97
CA ARG A 251 20.33 39.05 5.92
C ARG A 251 19.46 38.71 4.73
N GLU A 252 18.20 39.10 4.82
CA GLU A 252 17.41 39.54 3.67
C GLU A 252 16.58 40.75 4.12
N ARG A 253 17.03 41.94 3.68
CA ARG A 253 16.18 43.07 3.29
C ARG A 253 17.09 44.15 2.73
N GLY A 254 17.11 44.24 1.42
CA GLY A 254 17.62 45.40 0.70
C GLY A 254 16.50 46.43 0.46
N SER A 255 16.97 47.65 0.23
CA SER A 255 16.38 48.72 -0.59
C SER A 255 15.84 49.96 0.13
N PHE A 256 16.34 51.09 -0.39
CA PHE A 256 15.94 52.51 -0.29
C PHE A 256 16.40 53.35 0.92
N ALA A 257 17.52 54.04 0.68
CA ALA A 257 17.73 55.50 0.57
C ALA A 257 16.99 56.50 1.49
N GLU A 258 17.72 57.62 1.73
CA GLU A 258 17.28 58.94 2.21
C GLU A 258 17.03 59.09 3.73
N THR A 259 17.48 60.12 4.46
CA THR A 259 18.33 61.30 4.22
C THR A 259 18.79 61.81 5.61
N GLU A 260 19.94 62.49 5.62
CA GLU A 260 20.23 63.70 6.42
C GLU A 260 20.20 63.75 7.96
N SER A 261 21.30 64.32 8.45
CA SER A 261 21.40 65.24 9.58
C SER A 261 21.40 64.65 10.99
N GLN A 262 22.57 64.59 11.63
CA GLN A 262 23.07 65.75 12.38
C GLN A 262 24.40 65.44 13.11
N ARG A 263 25.26 66.45 13.05
CA ARG A 263 26.27 66.87 14.04
C ARG A 263 27.40 65.90 14.41
N ARG A 264 28.49 66.06 13.65
CA ARG A 264 29.82 66.21 14.25
C ARG A 264 29.84 67.42 15.19
N VAL A 265 30.18 67.19 16.45
CA VAL A 265 30.99 68.13 17.24
C VAL A 265 32.07 67.28 17.91
N LYS A 266 33.30 67.47 17.45
CA LYS A 266 34.51 67.13 18.21
C LYS A 266 34.77 68.35 19.07
N ASP A 267 34.98 68.14 20.36
CA ASP A 267 35.79 69.05 21.16
C ASP A 267 36.83 68.23 21.94
N GLU A 268 37.96 68.88 22.12
CA GLU A 268 39.30 68.43 22.41
C GLU A 268 39.65 68.48 23.91
N TYR A 269 40.70 67.74 24.27
CA TYR A 269 41.68 67.93 25.36
C TYR A 269 41.30 68.73 26.63
N ALA A 270 41.23 68.02 27.77
CA ALA A 270 42.04 68.19 28.99
C ALA A 270 41.46 67.37 30.15
#